data_AF-A0AAV7N621-F1
#
_entry.id   AF-A0AAV7N621-F1
#
_cell.length_a   1.000
_cell.length_b   1.000
_cell.length_c   1.000
_cell.angle_alpha   90.00
_cell.angle_beta   90.00
_cell.angle_gamma   90.00
#
_symmetry.space_group_name_H-M   'P 1'
#
loop_
_entity.id
_entity.type
_entity.pdbx_description
1 polymer ?
#
loop_
_entity_poly.entity_id
_entity_poly.type
_entity_poly.pdbx_seq_one_letter_code
_entity_poly.pdbx_strand_id
1 'polypeptide(L)'
;MNELGDPVSRFEQTVDIKGLTKEMNELGYPVSRFEQTVDIKGLTKEMNELGDPVSRFEQTSDAQGEELDAYPCEILEFQDKNPELQYQVEDLENRSRRANIRIKGVPLQAARGNLKECVRKLFHLIVLELSPIEIALNRTHRTGRTAASPRHFHYYRQKETIMAAHRL
;
A
#
# COMPACT_ATOMS: atom_id res chain seq x y z
N MET A 1 -80.21 23.47 60.73
CA MET A 1 -78.94 23.25 61.44
C MET A 1 -78.13 22.26 60.66
N ASN A 2 -77.05 22.74 60.03
CA ASN A 2 -75.83 22.00 59.74
C ASN A 2 -74.81 23.07 59.35
N GLU A 3 -73.87 23.30 60.25
CA GLU A 3 -72.70 24.17 60.09
C GLU A 3 -71.47 23.33 59.72
N LEU A 4 -70.41 24.05 59.32
CA LEU A 4 -69.02 23.66 59.09
C LEU A 4 -68.76 22.83 57.82
N GLY A 5 -67.86 23.22 56.92
CA GLY A 5 -66.95 24.37 56.90
C GLY A 5 -65.99 24.18 55.72
N ASP A 6 -65.79 25.22 54.93
CA ASP A 6 -64.80 25.23 53.85
C ASP A 6 -63.79 26.36 54.13
N PRO A 7 -62.55 26.04 54.53
CA PRO A 7 -61.51 27.03 54.75
C PRO A 7 -60.65 27.11 53.50
N VAL A 8 -61.14 27.76 52.45
CA VAL A 8 -60.25 28.25 51.39
C VAL A 8 -60.67 29.66 51.01
N SER A 9 -60.41 30.60 51.91
CA SER A 9 -60.22 32.00 51.52
C SER A 9 -59.03 32.04 50.56
N ARG A 10 -59.30 31.85 49.27
CA ARG A 10 -58.36 32.15 48.19
C ARG A 10 -58.03 33.63 48.30
N PHE A 11 -56.86 33.92 48.83
CA PHE A 11 -56.22 35.21 48.70
C PHE A 11 -55.75 35.32 47.24
N GLU A 12 -56.68 35.59 46.32
CA GLU A 12 -56.34 36.05 44.98
C GLU A 12 -55.94 37.52 45.10
N GLN A 13 -54.74 37.74 45.64
CA GLN A 13 -54.03 38.98 45.41
C GLN A 13 -53.63 38.96 43.94
N THR A 14 -54.52 39.45 43.08
CA THR A 14 -54.23 39.79 41.70
C THR A 14 -53.24 40.94 41.75
N VAL A 15 -51.96 40.59 41.75
CA VAL A 15 -50.89 41.56 41.60
C VAL A 15 -51.05 42.18 40.22
N ASP A 16 -51.44 43.46 40.16
CA ASP A 16 -51.48 44.21 38.91
C ASP A 16 -50.04 44.43 38.43
N ILE A 17 -49.55 43.48 37.63
CA ILE A 17 -48.19 43.47 37.08
C ILE A 17 -47.92 44.77 36.28
N LYS A 18 -48.96 45.42 35.74
CA LYS A 18 -48.84 46.68 34.99
C LYS A 18 -48.61 47.89 35.91
N GLY A 19 -49.14 47.86 37.14
CA GLY A 19 -48.91 48.89 38.15
C GLY A 19 -47.47 48.84 38.70
N LEU A 20 -46.99 47.65 39.05
CA LEU A 20 -45.62 47.45 39.57
C LEU A 20 -44.54 47.80 38.54
N THR A 21 -44.76 47.53 37.25
CA THR A 21 -43.81 47.90 36.19
C THR A 21 -43.72 49.41 35.99
N LYS A 22 -44.77 50.17 36.33
CA LYS A 22 -44.76 51.62 36.26
C LYS A 22 -44.00 52.23 37.45
N GLU A 23 -44.24 51.74 38.67
CA GLU A 23 -43.52 52.18 39.87
C GLU A 23 -42.02 51.84 39.82
N MET A 24 -41.64 50.67 39.27
CA MET A 24 -40.23 50.31 39.09
C MET A 24 -39.50 51.22 38.11
N ASN A 25 -40.16 51.67 37.03
CA ASN A 25 -39.60 52.63 36.08
C ASN A 25 -39.50 54.06 36.66
N GLU A 26 -40.45 54.44 37.53
CA GLU A 26 -40.44 55.76 38.21
C GLU A 26 -39.37 55.83 39.31
N LEU A 27 -38.99 54.70 39.93
CA LEU A 27 -37.91 54.60 40.92
C LEU A 27 -36.50 54.50 40.32
N GLY A 28 -36.36 54.60 39.00
CA GLY A 28 -35.05 54.67 38.32
C GLY A 28 -34.24 53.38 38.37
N TYR A 29 -34.83 52.25 38.78
CA TYR A 29 -34.22 50.95 38.60
C TYR A 29 -34.59 50.47 37.20
N PRO A 30 -33.67 50.47 36.22
CA PRO A 30 -33.93 49.75 35.00
C PRO A 30 -34.25 48.33 35.41
N VAL A 31 -35.41 47.82 34.99
CA VAL A 31 -35.61 46.39 34.88
C VAL A 31 -34.55 45.97 33.89
N SER A 32 -33.36 45.64 34.40
CA SER A 32 -32.30 45.00 33.68
C SER A 32 -32.87 43.64 33.31
N ARG A 33 -33.66 43.62 32.25
CA ARG A 33 -33.90 42.46 31.42
C ARG A 33 -32.51 41.85 31.32
N PHE A 34 -32.36 40.67 31.90
CA PHE A 34 -31.09 39.97 31.97
C PHE A 34 -30.64 39.84 30.51
N GLU A 35 -29.85 40.81 30.04
CA GLU A 35 -29.23 40.84 28.72
C GLU A 35 -28.08 39.85 28.79
N GLN A 36 -28.45 38.58 29.00
CA GLN A 36 -27.87 37.52 28.23
C GLN A 36 -28.48 37.60 26.81
N THR A 37 -28.34 38.77 26.19
CA THR A 37 -27.90 38.79 24.80
C THR A 37 -26.51 38.18 24.81
N VAL A 38 -26.46 36.86 25.00
CA VAL A 38 -25.45 36.05 24.33
C VAL A 38 -25.41 36.64 22.93
N ASP A 39 -24.23 36.96 22.43
CA ASP A 39 -24.05 37.58 21.12
C ASP A 39 -24.57 36.63 20.04
N ILE A 40 -25.90 36.51 19.90
CA ILE A 40 -26.60 35.59 19.02
C ILE A 40 -26.19 35.91 17.59
N LYS A 41 -25.88 37.17 17.31
CA LYS A 41 -25.35 37.63 16.03
C LYS A 41 -23.91 37.12 15.82
N GLY A 42 -23.04 37.23 16.82
CA GLY A 42 -21.70 36.64 16.83
C GLY A 42 -21.73 35.12 16.65
N LEU A 43 -22.56 34.41 17.41
CA LEU A 43 -22.73 32.96 17.29
C LEU A 43 -23.31 32.54 15.93
N THR A 44 -24.27 33.29 15.39
CA THR A 44 -24.81 33.01 14.06
C THR A 44 -23.76 33.23 12.98
N LYS A 45 -22.89 34.23 13.14
CA LYS A 45 -21.77 34.49 12.24
C LYS A 45 -20.74 33.36 12.31
N GLU A 46 -20.30 32.95 13.51
CA GLU A 46 -19.38 31.82 13.70
C GLU A 46 -19.98 30.51 13.16
N MET A 47 -21.28 30.27 13.36
CA MET A 47 -21.98 29.09 12.84
C MET A 47 -22.00 29.07 11.31
N ASN A 48 -22.22 30.22 10.67
CA ASN A 48 -22.16 30.35 9.21
C ASN A 48 -20.72 30.22 8.68
N GLU A 49 -19.74 30.78 9.39
CA GLU A 49 -18.32 30.68 9.04
C GLU A 49 -17.79 29.25 9.18
N LEU A 50 -18.35 28.44 10.07
CA LEU A 50 -18.04 27.01 10.22
C LEU A 50 -18.77 26.11 9.24
N GLY A 51 -19.92 26.54 8.71
CA GLY A 51 -20.71 25.75 7.75
C GLY A 51 -19.93 25.44 6.47
N ASP A 52 -19.26 26.43 5.88
CA ASP A 52 -18.49 26.26 4.66
C ASP A 52 -17.28 25.31 4.82
N PRO A 53 -16.43 25.42 5.86
CA PRO A 53 -15.39 24.45 6.18
C PRO A 53 -15.94 23.03 6.41
N VAL A 54 -17.07 22.90 7.13
CA VAL A 54 -17.67 21.58 7.41
C VAL A 54 -18.15 20.92 6.14
N SER A 55 -18.88 21.63 5.26
CA SER A 55 -19.30 21.06 3.98
C SER A 55 -18.12 20.70 3.06
N ARG A 56 -17.04 21.48 3.08
CA ARG A 56 -15.81 21.11 2.34
C ARG A 56 -15.17 19.86 2.93
N PHE A 57 -15.12 19.76 4.24
CA PHE A 57 -14.57 18.59 4.92
C PHE A 57 -15.37 17.34 4.59
N GLU A 58 -16.70 17.41 4.63
CA GLU A 58 -17.60 16.32 4.23
C GLU A 58 -17.34 15.88 2.79
N GLN A 59 -17.29 16.82 1.84
CA GLN A 59 -16.98 16.51 0.44
C GLN A 59 -15.61 15.85 0.26
N THR A 60 -14.58 16.33 0.98
CA THR A 60 -13.26 15.69 0.92
C THR A 60 -13.24 14.33 1.57
N SER A 61 -14.00 14.14 2.66
CA SER A 61 -14.11 12.86 3.35
C SER A 61 -14.82 11.83 2.48
N ASP A 62 -15.88 12.24 1.77
CA ASP A 62 -16.61 11.37 0.86
C ASP A 62 -15.74 10.95 -0.32
N ALA A 63 -15.03 11.91 -0.94
CA ALA A 63 -14.09 11.62 -2.03
C ALA A 63 -12.95 10.68 -1.58
N GLN A 64 -12.42 10.87 -0.36
CA GLN A 64 -11.43 9.97 0.21
C GLN A 64 -12.02 8.59 0.52
N GLY A 65 -13.28 8.51 0.94
CA GLY A 65 -13.99 7.25 1.14
C GLY A 65 -14.09 6.44 -0.15
N GLU A 66 -14.50 7.09 -1.24
CA GLU A 66 -14.57 6.45 -2.57
C GLU A 66 -13.20 5.95 -3.05
N GLU A 67 -12.14 6.72 -2.83
CA GLU A 67 -10.77 6.31 -3.18
C GLU A 67 -10.29 5.13 -2.33
N LEU A 68 -10.58 5.15 -1.03
CA LEU A 68 -10.26 4.05 -0.11
C LEU A 68 -10.99 2.76 -0.47
N ASP A 69 -12.21 2.85 -0.99
CA ASP A 69 -12.99 1.69 -1.44
C ASP A 69 -12.46 1.11 -2.76
N ALA A 70 -11.76 1.89 -3.58
CA ALA A 70 -11.14 1.43 -4.82
C ALA A 70 -9.82 0.67 -4.60
N TYR A 71 -9.01 1.07 -3.61
CA TYR A 71 -7.70 0.44 -3.35
C TYR A 71 -7.73 -1.07 -3.10
N PRO A 72 -8.70 -1.66 -2.37
CA PRO A 72 -8.80 -3.11 -2.20
C PRO A 72 -8.85 -3.87 -3.53
N CYS A 73 -9.60 -3.37 -4.52
CA CYS A 73 -9.70 -3.98 -5.83
C CYS A 73 -8.36 -3.94 -6.57
N GLU A 74 -7.66 -2.80 -6.55
CA GLU A 74 -6.34 -2.68 -7.17
C GLU A 74 -5.30 -3.57 -6.48
N ILE A 75 -5.31 -3.61 -5.15
CA ILE A 75 -4.42 -4.47 -4.36
C ILE A 75 -4.62 -5.93 -4.74
N LEU A 76 -5.87 -6.39 -4.86
CA LEU A 76 -6.18 -7.75 -5.28
C LEU A 76 -5.68 -8.03 -6.71
N GLU A 77 -5.92 -7.11 -7.65
CA GLU A 77 -5.38 -7.27 -9.01
C GLU A 77 -3.85 -7.36 -9.04
N PHE A 78 -3.15 -6.53 -8.26
CA PHE A 78 -1.70 -6.59 -8.18
C PHE A 78 -1.20 -7.85 -7.49
N GLN A 79 -1.92 -8.34 -6.48
CA GLN A 79 -1.64 -9.62 -5.83
C GLN A 79 -1.79 -10.79 -6.78
N ASP A 80 -2.74 -10.74 -7.73
CA ASP A 80 -2.92 -11.77 -8.76
C ASP A 80 -1.88 -11.69 -9.89
N LYS A 81 -1.51 -10.48 -10.34
CA LYS A 81 -0.52 -10.28 -11.40
C LYS A 81 0.91 -10.61 -10.98
N ASN A 82 1.26 -10.37 -9.71
CA ASN A 82 2.60 -10.63 -9.18
C ASN A 82 3.08 -12.08 -9.34
N PRO A 83 2.34 -13.13 -8.93
CA PRO A 83 2.79 -14.51 -9.09
C PRO A 83 2.89 -14.91 -10.57
N GLU A 84 2.01 -14.40 -11.43
CA GLU A 84 2.09 -14.66 -12.86
C GLU A 84 3.40 -14.10 -13.45
N LEU A 85 3.72 -12.83 -13.15
CA LEU A 85 4.96 -12.20 -13.59
C LEU A 85 6.19 -12.91 -13.01
N GLN A 86 6.14 -13.33 -11.74
CA GLN A 86 7.22 -14.11 -11.13
C GLN A 86 7.42 -15.44 -11.84
N TYR A 87 6.36 -16.16 -12.19
CA TYR A 87 6.43 -17.39 -12.96
C TYR A 87 7.02 -17.17 -14.35
N GLN A 88 6.60 -16.10 -15.04
CA GLN A 88 7.14 -15.76 -16.36
C GLN A 88 8.63 -15.43 -16.28
N VAL A 89 9.06 -14.66 -15.28
CA VAL A 89 10.48 -14.38 -15.04
C VAL A 89 11.24 -15.67 -14.77
N GLU A 90 10.74 -16.53 -13.88
CA GLU A 90 11.38 -17.80 -13.58
C GLU A 90 11.50 -18.70 -14.81
N ASP A 91 10.46 -18.82 -15.64
CA ASP A 91 10.51 -19.60 -16.87
C ASP A 91 11.50 -19.01 -17.88
N LEU A 92 11.52 -17.70 -18.06
CA LEU A 92 12.48 -17.02 -18.94
C LEU A 92 13.92 -17.19 -18.44
N GLU A 93 14.15 -17.05 -17.14
CA GLU A 93 15.46 -17.30 -16.53
C GLU A 93 15.87 -18.76 -16.71
N ASN A 94 14.95 -19.69 -16.49
CA ASN A 94 15.20 -21.11 -16.67
C ASN A 94 15.52 -21.42 -18.13
N ARG A 95 14.76 -20.90 -19.10
CA ARG A 95 15.06 -21.04 -20.54
C ARG A 95 16.40 -20.43 -20.91
N SER A 96 16.75 -19.28 -20.35
CA SER A 96 18.05 -18.64 -20.55
C SER A 96 19.20 -19.48 -19.99
N ARG A 97 19.02 -20.06 -18.79
CA ARG A 97 20.01 -20.93 -18.12
C ARG A 97 20.00 -22.37 -18.63
N ARG A 98 18.99 -22.79 -19.39
CA ARG A 98 18.87 -24.18 -19.89
C ARG A 98 20.08 -24.57 -20.69
N ALA A 99 20.61 -23.71 -21.54
CA ALA A 99 21.82 -24.03 -22.29
C ALA A 99 23.10 -23.76 -21.50
N ASN A 100 23.05 -23.41 -20.21
CA ASN A 100 24.23 -23.07 -19.43
C ASN A 100 24.76 -24.24 -18.60
N ILE A 101 26.09 -24.44 -18.60
CA ILE A 101 26.78 -25.38 -17.69
C ILE A 101 27.79 -24.63 -16.83
N ARG A 102 27.76 -24.92 -15.53
CA ARG A 102 28.74 -24.42 -14.56
C ARG A 102 29.70 -25.53 -14.20
N ILE A 103 30.98 -25.33 -14.53
CA ILE A 103 32.06 -26.27 -14.23
C ILE A 103 32.81 -25.75 -12.99
N LYS A 104 32.87 -26.56 -11.93
CA LYS A 104 33.61 -26.26 -10.70
C LYS A 104 34.94 -27.01 -10.68
N GLY A 105 35.88 -26.57 -9.85
CA GLY A 105 37.17 -27.26 -9.67
C GLY A 105 38.22 -27.05 -10.76
N VAL A 106 37.97 -26.20 -11.77
CA VAL A 106 38.95 -25.94 -12.83
C VAL A 106 40.12 -25.08 -12.30
N PRO A 107 41.37 -25.59 -12.27
CA PRO A 107 42.52 -24.86 -11.77
C PRO A 107 42.71 -23.52 -12.50
N LEU A 108 43.07 -22.46 -11.77
CA LEU A 108 43.20 -21.13 -12.36
C LEU A 108 44.27 -21.10 -13.48
N GLN A 109 45.36 -21.83 -13.27
CA GLN A 109 46.51 -21.91 -14.18
C GLN A 109 46.15 -22.55 -15.52
N ALA A 110 45.30 -23.58 -15.52
CA ALA A 110 44.86 -24.29 -16.72
C ALA A 110 44.02 -23.42 -17.68
N ALA A 111 43.53 -22.27 -17.20
CA ALA A 111 42.61 -21.39 -17.93
C ALA A 111 43.25 -20.06 -18.39
N ARG A 112 44.55 -19.84 -18.16
CA ARG A 112 45.20 -18.54 -18.43
C ARG A 112 45.35 -18.17 -19.92
N GLY A 113 45.18 -19.13 -20.83
CA GLY A 113 45.21 -18.90 -22.28
C GLY A 113 43.83 -19.10 -22.90
N ASN A 114 43.55 -20.34 -23.31
CA ASN A 114 42.34 -20.67 -24.06
C ASN A 114 41.36 -21.50 -23.23
N LEU A 115 40.55 -20.80 -22.43
CA LEU A 115 39.52 -21.44 -21.61
C LEU A 115 38.50 -22.23 -22.45
N LYS A 116 38.24 -21.83 -23.70
CA LYS A 116 37.34 -22.53 -24.62
C LYS A 116 37.91 -23.90 -25.00
N GLU A 117 39.19 -23.96 -25.30
CA GLU A 117 39.88 -25.21 -25.64
C GLU A 117 40.03 -26.13 -24.43
N CYS A 118 40.36 -25.57 -23.26
CA CYS A 118 40.38 -26.34 -22.01
C CYS A 118 39.03 -27.01 -21.73
N VAL A 119 37.93 -26.28 -21.89
CA VAL A 119 36.58 -26.83 -21.72
C VAL A 119 36.23 -27.87 -22.79
N ARG A 120 36.62 -27.68 -24.06
CA ARG A 120 36.44 -28.69 -25.11
C ARG A 120 37.19 -29.99 -24.80
N LYS A 121 38.45 -29.89 -24.39
CA LYS A 121 39.27 -31.04 -23.96
C LYS A 121 38.60 -31.77 -22.81
N LEU A 122 38.10 -31.03 -21.82
CA LEU A 122 37.37 -31.61 -20.68
C LEU A 122 36.12 -32.37 -21.13
N PHE A 123 35.31 -31.80 -22.02
CA PHE A 123 34.10 -32.47 -22.49
C PHE A 123 34.40 -33.69 -23.36
N HIS A 124 35.46 -33.67 -24.16
CA HIS A 124 35.89 -34.84 -24.93
C HIS A 124 36.40 -35.97 -24.02
N LEU A 125 37.05 -35.64 -22.89
CA LEU A 125 37.45 -36.64 -21.89
C LEU A 125 36.24 -37.30 -21.21
N ILE A 126 35.17 -36.54 -20.95
CA ILE A 126 33.96 -37.05 -20.30
C ILE A 126 33.09 -37.83 -21.30
N VAL A 127 32.99 -37.35 -22.54
CA VAL A 127 32.17 -37.95 -23.58
C VAL A 127 33.06 -38.33 -24.75
N LEU A 128 33.59 -39.54 -24.70
CA LEU A 128 34.49 -40.10 -25.72
C LEU A 128 33.84 -40.15 -27.11
N GLU A 129 32.51 -40.25 -27.17
CA GLU A 129 31.73 -40.31 -28.42
C GLU A 129 31.51 -38.93 -29.07
N LEU A 130 31.74 -37.83 -28.35
CA LEU A 130 31.57 -36.48 -28.91
C LEU A 130 32.86 -36.03 -29.61
N SER A 131 32.77 -35.81 -30.91
CA SER A 131 33.87 -35.23 -31.67
C SER A 131 34.20 -33.81 -31.16
N PRO A 132 35.49 -33.43 -30.99
CA PRO A 132 35.87 -32.11 -30.49
C PRO A 132 35.34 -30.93 -31.33
N ILE A 133 35.03 -31.20 -32.60
CA ILE A 133 34.54 -30.23 -33.58
C ILE A 133 33.04 -29.93 -33.37
N GLU A 134 32.27 -30.86 -32.79
CA GLU A 134 30.82 -30.74 -32.70
C GLU A 134 30.35 -29.85 -31.53
N ILE A 135 31.19 -29.64 -30.51
CA ILE A 135 30.79 -28.84 -29.34
C ILE A 135 30.90 -27.34 -29.64
N ALA A 136 29.79 -26.78 -30.11
CA ALA A 136 29.63 -25.36 -30.40
C ALA A 136 29.42 -24.55 -29.11
N LEU A 137 30.54 -24.15 -28.49
CA LEU A 137 30.54 -23.21 -27.36
C LEU A 137 30.45 -21.76 -27.84
N ASN A 138 29.42 -21.04 -27.41
CA ASN A 138 29.24 -19.63 -27.77
C ASN A 138 30.15 -18.73 -26.92
N ARG A 139 30.00 -18.78 -25.58
CA ARG A 139 30.75 -17.91 -24.65
C ARG A 139 31.43 -18.70 -23.53
N THR A 140 32.63 -18.27 -23.12
CA THR A 140 33.42 -18.90 -22.06
C THR A 140 34.12 -17.89 -21.14
N HIS A 141 33.65 -17.71 -19.90
CA HIS A 141 34.23 -16.81 -18.88
C HIS A 141 34.15 -17.38 -17.44
N ARG A 142 35.09 -17.07 -16.55
CA ARG A 142 34.97 -17.48 -15.13
C ARG A 142 33.93 -16.60 -14.41
N THR A 143 33.17 -17.19 -13.49
CA THR A 143 32.22 -16.45 -12.65
C THR A 143 32.76 -16.36 -11.23
N GLY A 144 32.87 -15.13 -10.69
CA GLY A 144 33.39 -14.84 -9.34
C GLY A 144 33.97 -13.43 -9.17
N ARG A 145 33.61 -12.78 -8.05
CA ARG A 145 33.85 -11.41 -7.53
C ARG A 145 33.95 -10.18 -8.45
N THR A 146 34.35 -10.26 -9.72
CA THR A 146 34.23 -9.15 -10.69
C THR A 146 34.22 -9.66 -12.13
N ALA A 147 33.19 -10.40 -12.55
CA ALA A 147 32.82 -10.52 -13.97
C ALA A 147 31.52 -11.34 -14.14
N ALA A 148 30.80 -10.95 -15.20
CA ALA A 148 29.40 -11.20 -15.51
C ALA A 148 28.95 -12.66 -15.74
N SER A 149 27.63 -12.81 -15.59
CA SER A 149 26.63 -13.87 -15.90
C SER A 149 27.05 -15.19 -16.58
N PRO A 150 26.54 -16.37 -16.13
CA PRO A 150 26.89 -17.72 -16.61
C PRO A 150 26.73 -18.01 -18.13
N ARG A 151 27.47 -19.02 -18.64
CA ARG A 151 27.77 -19.30 -20.07
C ARG A 151 26.76 -20.17 -20.80
N HIS A 152 26.56 -19.93 -22.10
CA HIS A 152 25.53 -20.54 -22.96
C HIS A 152 26.09 -21.50 -24.04
N PHE A 153 25.52 -22.69 -24.15
CA PHE A 153 25.67 -23.64 -25.27
C PHE A 153 24.75 -23.24 -26.41
N HIS A 154 25.15 -23.49 -27.65
CA HIS A 154 24.25 -23.27 -28.79
C HIS A 154 23.08 -24.26 -28.83
N TYR A 155 23.29 -25.48 -28.35
CA TYR A 155 22.30 -26.54 -28.38
C TYR A 155 22.11 -27.19 -27.02
N TYR A 156 20.88 -27.16 -26.51
CA TYR A 156 20.50 -27.77 -25.24
C TYR A 156 20.80 -29.28 -25.18
N ARG A 157 20.63 -30.00 -26.30
CA ARG A 157 20.88 -31.44 -26.39
C ARG A 157 22.33 -31.82 -26.01
N GLN A 158 23.31 -31.02 -26.44
CA GLN A 158 24.72 -31.27 -26.13
C GLN A 158 25.01 -31.16 -24.63
N LYS A 159 24.35 -30.22 -23.94
CA LYS A 159 24.43 -30.13 -22.49
C LYS A 159 23.85 -31.37 -21.82
N GLU A 160 22.67 -31.82 -22.22
CA GLU A 160 22.03 -32.99 -21.62
C GLU A 160 22.90 -34.23 -21.76
N THR A 161 23.52 -34.46 -22.92
CA THR A 161 24.47 -35.57 -23.13
C THR A 161 25.67 -35.49 -22.19
N ILE A 162 26.28 -34.30 -22.03
CA ILE A 162 27.41 -34.11 -21.11
C ILE A 162 26.99 -34.33 -19.65
N MET A 163 25.84 -33.79 -19.25
CA MET A 163 25.32 -33.94 -17.89
C MET A 163 24.93 -35.38 -17.58
N ALA A 164 24.39 -36.12 -18.54
CA ALA A 164 24.06 -37.54 -18.41
C ALA A 164 25.31 -38.40 -18.27
N ALA A 165 26.34 -38.16 -19.10
CA ALA A 165 27.61 -38.87 -19.04
C ALA A 165 28.34 -38.68 -17.70
N HIS A 166 28.19 -37.52 -17.06
CA HIS A 166 28.80 -37.24 -15.75
C HIS A 166 28.03 -37.83 -14.55
N ARG A 167 26.75 -38.20 -14.70
CA ARG A 167 25.96 -38.78 -13.60
C ARG A 167 26.27 -40.25 -13.32
N LEU A 168 27.07 -40.90 -14.19
CA LEU A 168 27.65 -42.22 -13.99
C LEU A 168 28.92 -42.13 -13.14
#